data_AF-A0A1Q8I250-F1
#
_entry.id   AF-A0A1Q8I250-F1
#
_cell.length_a   1.000
_cell.length_b   1.000
_cell.length_c   1.000
_cell.angle_alpha   90.00
_cell.angle_beta   90.00
_cell.angle_gamma   90.00
#
_symmetry.space_group_name_H-M   'P 1'
#
loop_
_entity.id
_entity.type
_entity.pdbx_description
1 polymer ?
#
loop_
_entity_poly.entity_id
_entity_poly.type
_entity_poly.pdbx_seq_one_letter_code
_entity_poly.pdbx_strand_id
1 'polypeptide(L)' 'MALSPRDQVRVARGQSPEDLARADYEHDALSGPAEGLDAPAPGGIGSNDARLRRDVPPHWG' A
#
# COMPACT_ATOMS: atom_id res chain seq x y z
N MET A 1 -2.06 -7.71 -17.44
CA MET A 1 -2.38 -6.91 -16.23
C MET A 1 -3.61 -7.51 -15.58
N ALA A 2 -3.58 -7.78 -14.27
CA ALA A 2 -4.71 -8.34 -13.53
C ALA A 2 -5.53 -7.22 -12.88
N LEU A 3 -6.86 -7.22 -13.06
CA LEU A 3 -7.76 -6.24 -12.46
C LEU A 3 -8.05 -6.59 -11.00
N SER A 4 -8.19 -5.57 -10.15
CA SER A 4 -8.63 -5.77 -8.76
C SER A 4 -10.02 -6.44 -8.74
N PRO A 5 -10.39 -7.19 -7.68
CA PRO A 5 -11.72 -7.79 -7.57
C PRO A 5 -12.86 -6.77 -7.70
N ARG A 6 -12.64 -5.52 -7.26
CA ARG A 6 -13.62 -4.43 -7.36
C ARG A 6 -13.79 -3.94 -8.79
N ASP A 7 -12.69 -3.86 -9.55
CA ASP A 7 -12.71 -3.49 -10.97
C ASP A 7 -13.32 -4.56 -11.85
N GLN A 8 -13.13 -5.83 -11.52
CA GLN A 8 -13.79 -6.94 -12.22
C GLN A 8 -15.33 -6.78 -12.16
N VAL A 9 -15.87 -6.35 -11.02
CA VAL A 9 -17.31 -6.07 -10.87
C VAL A 9 -17.75 -4.85 -11.68
N ARG A 10 -16.94 -3.77 -11.74
CA ARG A 10 -17.24 -2.59 -12.57
C ARG A 10 -17.28 -2.95 -14.05
N VAL A 11 -16.27 -3.67 -14.53
CA VAL A 11 -16.17 -4.11 -15.93
C VAL A 11 -17.31 -5.05 -16.30
N ALA A 12 -17.70 -5.97 -15.42
CA ALA A 12 -18.85 -6.83 -15.64
C ALA A 12 -20.18 -6.05 -15.78
N ARG A 13 -20.25 -4.82 -15.25
CA ARG A 13 -21.37 -3.88 -15.40
C ARG A 13 -21.21 -2.91 -16.56
N GLY A 14 -20.17 -3.05 -17.39
CA GLY A 14 -19.85 -2.15 -18.50
C GLY A 14 -19.23 -0.81 -18.07
N GLN A 15 -18.77 -0.71 -16.81
CA GLN A 15 -18.10 0.48 -16.29
C GLN A 15 -16.59 0.36 -16.47
N SER A 16 -15.91 1.50 -16.61
CA SER A 16 -14.45 1.53 -16.65
C SER A 16 -13.85 1.13 -15.29
N PRO A 17 -12.71 0.40 -15.28
CA PRO A 17 -11.95 0.17 -14.06
C PRO A 17 -11.44 1.50 -13.49
N GLU A 18 -11.20 1.51 -12.19
CA GLU A 18 -10.67 2.68 -11.50
C GLU A 18 -9.23 2.96 -11.94
N ASP A 19 -9.00 4.19 -12.37
CA ASP A 19 -7.68 4.64 -12.80
C ASP A 19 -6.93 5.26 -11.63
N LEU A 20 -6.20 4.41 -10.92
CA LEU A 20 -5.36 4.77 -9.78
C LEU A 20 -4.12 5.60 -10.19
N ALA A 21 -3.80 5.69 -11.49
CA ALA A 21 -2.65 6.43 -11.98
C ALA A 21 -2.99 7.89 -12.35
N ARG A 22 -4.22 8.34 -12.10
CA ARG A 22 -4.64 9.71 -12.39
C ARG A 22 -3.91 10.72 -11.50
N ALA A 23 -3.53 11.84 -12.11
CA ALA A 23 -2.87 12.94 -11.41
C ALA A 23 -3.77 13.64 -10.38
N ASP A 24 -5.08 13.52 -10.52
CA ASP A 24 -6.11 14.07 -9.62
C ASP A 24 -6.73 12.99 -8.72
N TYR A 25 -6.09 11.83 -8.56
CA TYR A 25 -6.57 10.77 -7.69
C TYR A 25 -6.51 11.24 -6.22
N GLU A 26 -7.67 11.57 -5.65
CA GLU A 26 -7.78 12.16 -4.29
C GLU A 26 -7.36 11.21 -3.15
N HIS A 27 -7.17 9.92 -3.44
CA HIS A 27 -6.80 8.91 -2.45
C HIS A 27 -5.29 8.65 -2.47
N ASP A 28 -4.48 9.69 -2.24
CA ASP A 28 -3.09 9.45 -1.85
C ASP A 28 -3.09 8.79 -0.46
N ALA A 29 -2.51 7.60 -0.37
CA ALA A 29 -2.43 6.80 0.85
C ALA A 29 -1.66 7.52 1.97
N LEU A 30 -0.95 8.61 1.66
CA LEU A 30 -0.22 9.47 2.59
C LEU A 30 -0.93 10.82 2.85
N SER A 31 -2.05 11.11 2.20
CA SER A 31 -2.72 12.42 2.25
C SER A 31 -3.89 12.52 3.24
N GLY A 32 -4.15 11.48 4.05
CA GLY A 32 -5.06 11.59 5.18
C GLY A 32 -4.42 12.32 6.37
N PRO A 33 -5.18 12.94 7.28
CA PRO A 33 -4.63 13.25 8.59
C PRO A 33 -4.08 11.95 9.18
N ALA A 34 -2.91 11.99 9.82
CA ALA A 34 -2.27 10.83 10.44
C ALA A 34 -3.06 10.27 11.65
N GLU A 35 -4.38 10.47 11.67
CA GLU A 35 -5.33 10.02 12.66
C GLU A 35 -5.55 8.52 12.47
N GLY A 36 -4.74 7.74 13.17
CA GLY A 36 -4.76 6.27 13.13
C GLY A 36 -3.38 5.64 12.92
N LEU A 37 -2.38 6.44 12.59
CA LEU A 37 -1.02 6.10 12.99
C LEU A 37 -0.92 6.51 14.46
N ASP A 38 -1.21 5.58 15.37
CA ASP A 38 -0.31 5.49 16.52
C ASP A 38 1.08 5.49 15.89
N ALA A 39 1.77 6.65 15.93
CA ALA A 39 3.16 6.71 15.55
C ALA A 39 3.78 5.53 16.29
N PRO A 40 4.33 4.53 15.58
CA PRO A 40 4.64 3.25 16.21
C PRO A 40 5.45 3.59 17.44
N ALA A 41 4.90 3.25 18.62
CA ALA A 41 5.55 3.57 19.88
C ALA A 41 7.02 3.19 19.70
N PRO A 42 7.97 4.13 19.91
CA PRO A 42 9.38 3.86 19.67
C PRO A 42 9.81 2.80 20.71
N GLY A 43 9.62 1.52 20.39
CA GLY A 43 9.66 0.49 21.42
C GLY A 43 9.03 -0.87 21.09
N GLY A 44 8.47 -1.10 19.90
CA GLY A 44 8.25 -2.47 19.42
C GLY A 44 9.59 -3.12 19.11
N ILE A 45 9.89 -4.29 19.71
CA ILE A 45 11.19 -4.98 19.66
C ILE A 45 11.72 -5.06 18.22
N GLY A 46 12.67 -4.18 17.90
CA GLY A 46 13.40 -4.11 16.63
C GLY A 46 12.74 -3.22 15.58
N SER A 47 13.39 -2.08 15.27
CA SER A 47 13.08 -1.25 14.10
C SER A 47 12.95 -2.10 12.82
N ASN A 48 12.10 -1.67 11.88
CA ASN A 48 11.88 -2.36 10.60
C ASN A 48 13.22 -2.65 9.90
N ASP A 49 14.14 -1.68 9.86
CA ASP A 49 15.48 -1.84 9.28
C ASP A 49 16.31 -2.92 9.96
N ALA A 50 16.17 -3.09 11.28
CA ALA A 50 16.89 -4.12 12.02
C ALA A 50 16.35 -5.52 11.69
N ARG A 51 15.03 -5.64 11.49
CA ARG A 51 14.40 -6.89 11.04
C ARG A 51 14.75 -7.20 9.60
N LEU A 52 14.66 -6.20 8.70
CA LEU A 52 15.04 -6.33 7.30
C LEU A 52 16.48 -6.82 7.20
N ARG A 53 17.43 -6.15 7.85
CA ARG A 53 18.85 -6.55 7.86
C ARG A 53 19.10 -7.96 8.38
N ARG A 54 18.31 -8.43 9.34
CA ARG A 54 18.44 -9.79 9.89
C ARG A 54 17.89 -10.84 8.93
N ASP A 55 16.80 -10.52 8.26
CA ASP A 55 15.99 -11.48 7.50
C ASP A 55 16.19 -11.35 5.97
N VAL A 56 17.17 -10.56 5.49
CA VAL A 56 17.48 -10.43 4.04
C VAL A 56 17.96 -11.79 3.48
N PRO A 57 17.30 -12.34 2.44
CA PRO A 57 17.76 -13.52 1.74
C PRO A 57 19.10 -13.31 1.01
N PRO A 58 19.99 -14.31 0.98
CA PRO A 58 21.32 -14.18 0.39
C PRO A 58 21.35 -13.94 -1.13
N HIS A 59 20.23 -14.14 -1.82
CA HIS A 59 20.12 -13.90 -3.27
C HIS A 59 19.61 -12.48 -3.61
N TRP A 60 19.44 -11.62 -2.61
CA TRP A 60 19.01 -10.22 -2.78
C TRP A 60 20.18 -9.22 -2.69
N GLY A 61 21.43 -9.70 -2.64
CA GLY A 61 22.65 -8.91 -2.62
C GLY A 61 23.43 -8.97 -3.93
#